data_AF-A0A1H3RNZ1-F1
#
_entry.id   AF-A0A1H3RNZ1-F1
#
_cell.length_a   1.000
_cell.length_b   1.000
_cell.length_c   1.000
_cell.angle_alpha   90.00
_cell.angle_beta   90.00
_cell.angle_gamma   90.00
#
_symmetry.space_group_name_H-M   'P 1'
#
loop_
_entity.id
_entity.type
_entity.pdbx_description
1 polymer ?
#
loop_
_entity_poly.entity_id
_entity_poly.type
_entity_poly.pdbx_seq_one_letter_code
_entity_poly.pdbx_strand_id
1 'polypeptide(L)'
;MQLLRRPSSSGSRLRALGAALATTLVTVLVPATATATAAPASACLTGTLAYDHLDAEAGTAKPLRTQVARNANWELWGRTSGATTRLASGITGASDGRFSACANGSLTEAYVRFRSSSTATWRVIKAADNTAEYTFDSPHRTNVSGTVNLGTVKVPASLQRAWKVVDTLNLLYWKRANPVSGCWTARQADGRCDEITFVWDPQVADGGYWDYGGTNYVFLGATMPDSKHLVLHEAGHWLQWQLYGHGFPVVTGCNPHYIERSSSTSCAWTEGFADAVAAYALGDYRYVFDSGASYSFVNDASTPGWDRGDTVQGRVGSSLLDLWASNGPDGGNWDRTIALMTRRFSQDFREYFTVDRPADGLSTSGVAKQILAGHTIAY
;
A
#
# COMPACT_ATOMS: atom_id res chain seq x y z
N MET A 1 3.20 -29.73 -14.69
CA MET A 1 2.65 -30.72 -13.74
C MET A 1 1.14 -30.51 -13.67
N GLN A 2 0.35 -31.50 -14.10
CA GLN A 2 -1.10 -31.39 -14.32
C GLN A 2 -1.88 -31.17 -13.01
N LEU A 3 -2.75 -30.16 -13.01
CA LEU A 3 -3.71 -29.86 -11.95
C LEU A 3 -4.91 -30.80 -12.04
N LEU A 4 -5.03 -31.74 -11.10
CA LEU A 4 -6.22 -32.56 -10.89
C LEU A 4 -7.13 -31.88 -9.84
N ARG A 5 -8.23 -31.28 -10.31
CA ARG A 5 -9.40 -30.96 -9.47
C ARG A 5 -10.22 -32.24 -9.26
N ARG A 6 -10.60 -32.53 -8.01
CA ARG A 6 -11.74 -33.41 -7.70
C ARG A 6 -12.66 -32.75 -6.66
N PRO A 7 -13.99 -32.90 -6.79
CA PRO A 7 -14.98 -32.37 -5.85
C PRO A 7 -15.39 -33.43 -4.82
N SER A 8 -15.76 -33.00 -3.61
CA SER A 8 -16.48 -33.81 -2.62
C SER A 8 -17.63 -32.96 -2.06
N SER A 9 -18.86 -33.21 -2.50
CA SER A 9 -19.83 -34.17 -1.94
C SER A 9 -20.66 -33.56 -0.82
N SER A 10 -21.91 -33.29 -1.20
CA SER A 10 -23.07 -32.99 -0.38
C SER A 10 -23.36 -34.11 0.63
N GLY A 11 -23.48 -33.73 1.90
CA GLY A 11 -24.02 -34.57 2.98
C GLY A 11 -25.33 -33.97 3.49
N SER A 12 -26.41 -34.73 3.36
CA SER A 12 -27.73 -34.41 3.92
C SER A 12 -28.01 -35.19 5.20
N ARG A 13 -29.01 -34.70 5.96
CA ARG A 13 -29.74 -35.30 7.12
C ARG A 13 -29.15 -34.88 8.47
N LEU A 14 -29.92 -34.35 9.42
CA LEU A 14 -31.17 -34.87 9.98
C LEU A 14 -32.15 -33.77 10.44
N ARG A 15 -33.43 -34.17 10.44
CA ARG A 15 -34.58 -33.49 11.06
C ARG A 15 -34.53 -33.66 12.58
N ALA A 16 -34.94 -32.61 13.31
CA ALA A 16 -35.56 -32.75 14.62
C ALA A 16 -36.72 -31.75 14.74
N LEU A 17 -37.89 -32.30 15.03
CA LEU A 17 -39.14 -31.59 15.32
C LEU A 17 -39.06 -30.97 16.73
N GLY A 18 -39.50 -29.72 16.86
CA GLY A 18 -39.78 -29.08 18.14
C GLY A 18 -40.93 -28.11 17.97
N ALA A 19 -42.12 -28.53 18.38
CA ALA A 19 -43.31 -27.68 18.45
C ALA A 19 -43.21 -26.79 19.70
N ALA A 20 -43.42 -25.50 19.55
CA ALA A 20 -43.62 -24.57 20.67
C ALA A 20 -44.69 -23.54 20.32
N LEU A 21 -45.62 -23.38 21.27
CA LEU A 21 -46.86 -22.63 21.22
C LEU A 21 -46.68 -21.16 20.79
N ALA A 22 -47.55 -20.70 19.89
CA ALA A 22 -47.75 -19.29 19.61
C ALA A 22 -48.90 -18.74 20.49
N THR A 23 -48.56 -17.89 21.45
CA THR A 23 -49.51 -17.03 22.17
C THR A 23 -49.64 -15.71 21.43
N THR A 24 -50.77 -15.51 20.75
CA THR A 24 -51.14 -14.24 20.11
C THR A 24 -51.55 -13.20 21.16
N LEU A 25 -50.69 -12.22 21.42
CA LEU A 25 -51.04 -10.97 22.09
C LEU A 25 -51.54 -9.98 21.04
N VAL A 26 -52.81 -9.56 21.13
CA VAL A 26 -53.36 -8.48 20.30
C VAL A 26 -53.03 -7.15 20.99
N THR A 27 -52.02 -6.44 20.50
CA THR A 27 -51.74 -5.05 20.87
C THR A 27 -52.46 -4.12 19.90
N VAL A 28 -53.38 -3.31 20.42
CA VAL A 28 -54.03 -2.22 19.68
C VAL A 28 -53.00 -1.09 19.52
N LEU A 29 -52.39 -0.99 18.34
CA LEU A 29 -51.51 0.12 17.97
C LEU A 29 -52.36 1.31 17.53
N VAL A 30 -52.39 2.37 18.34
CA VAL A 30 -52.87 3.70 17.93
C VAL A 30 -51.81 4.30 17.01
N PRO A 31 -52.14 4.72 15.77
CA PRO A 31 -51.16 5.33 14.88
C PRO A 31 -50.85 6.74 15.38
N ALA A 32 -49.73 6.91 16.09
CA ALA A 32 -49.14 8.21 16.32
C ALA A 32 -48.59 8.72 14.98
N THR A 33 -49.29 9.68 14.37
CA THR A 33 -48.77 10.45 13.23
C THR A 33 -47.65 11.35 13.72
N ALA A 34 -46.43 10.81 13.80
CA ALA A 34 -45.23 11.61 13.93
C ALA A 34 -45.08 12.43 12.65
N THR A 35 -45.30 13.74 12.74
CA THR A 35 -44.90 14.69 11.69
C THR A 35 -43.39 14.58 11.53
N ALA A 36 -42.94 13.95 10.46
CA ALA A 36 -41.54 13.92 10.08
C ALA A 36 -41.08 15.37 9.85
N THR A 37 -40.30 15.90 10.79
CA THR A 37 -39.53 17.12 10.57
C THR A 37 -38.61 16.87 9.38
N ALA A 38 -38.76 17.66 8.32
CA ALA A 38 -37.89 17.59 7.16
C ALA A 38 -36.44 17.70 7.64
N ALA A 39 -35.61 16.72 7.30
CA ALA A 39 -34.19 16.76 7.62
C ALA A 39 -33.61 18.08 7.09
N PRO A 40 -32.71 18.74 7.83
CA PRO A 40 -32.09 19.97 7.36
C PRO A 40 -31.47 19.70 5.98
N ALA A 41 -31.75 20.57 5.01
CA ALA A 41 -31.23 20.43 3.66
C ALA A 41 -29.70 20.35 3.71
N SER A 42 -29.12 19.29 3.16
CA SER A 42 -27.67 19.11 3.05
C SER A 42 -27.21 19.41 1.62
N ALA A 43 -26.06 20.06 1.49
CA ALA A 43 -25.37 20.25 0.22
C ALA A 43 -24.27 19.20 0.13
N CYS A 44 -24.34 18.31 -0.86
CA CYS A 44 -23.37 17.25 -1.06
C CYS A 44 -22.80 17.28 -2.48
N LEU A 45 -21.48 17.21 -2.58
CA LEU A 45 -20.78 16.88 -3.82
C LEU A 45 -20.32 15.43 -3.75
N THR A 46 -20.76 14.61 -4.70
CA THR A 46 -20.41 13.18 -4.77
C THR A 46 -19.71 12.86 -6.09
N GLY A 47 -18.96 11.78 -6.14
CA GLY A 47 -18.32 11.35 -7.38
C GLY A 47 -17.32 10.24 -7.17
N THR A 48 -16.46 10.03 -8.16
CA THR A 48 -15.32 9.11 -8.12
C THR A 48 -14.06 9.84 -8.55
N LEU A 49 -12.99 9.75 -7.76
CA LEU A 49 -11.70 10.28 -8.14
C LEU A 49 -10.93 9.23 -8.96
N ALA A 50 -10.42 9.62 -10.12
CA ALA A 50 -9.64 8.73 -10.98
C ALA A 50 -8.42 9.46 -11.57
N TYR A 51 -7.40 8.69 -11.90
CA TYR A 51 -6.17 9.16 -12.55
C TYR A 51 -5.83 8.26 -13.75
N ASP A 52 -5.06 8.81 -14.67
CA ASP A 52 -4.52 8.10 -15.83
C ASP A 52 -3.02 7.90 -15.68
N HIS A 53 -2.51 6.71 -15.95
CA HIS A 53 -1.09 6.43 -15.83
C HIS A 53 -0.54 5.59 -16.98
N LEU A 54 0.75 5.71 -17.23
CA LEU A 54 1.50 4.69 -17.96
C LEU A 54 1.78 3.52 -17.02
N ASP A 55 1.52 2.31 -17.50
CA ASP A 55 1.52 1.09 -16.70
C ASP A 55 2.77 0.24 -17.00
N ALA A 56 3.86 0.45 -16.26
CA ALA A 56 5.10 -0.32 -16.45
C ALA A 56 4.89 -1.80 -16.14
N GLU A 57 3.97 -2.14 -15.23
CA GLU A 57 3.65 -3.53 -14.88
C GLU A 57 3.13 -4.32 -16.08
N ALA A 58 2.53 -3.63 -17.06
CA ALA A 58 2.02 -4.21 -18.31
C ALA A 58 3.08 -4.32 -19.42
N GLY A 59 4.35 -4.02 -19.14
CA GLY A 59 5.49 -4.18 -20.04
C GLY A 59 5.98 -2.87 -20.65
N THR A 60 7.02 -2.95 -21.50
CA THR A 60 7.76 -1.80 -22.05
C THR A 60 6.94 -0.86 -22.92
N ALA A 61 5.80 -1.29 -23.45
CA ALA A 61 4.87 -0.42 -24.15
C ALA A 61 4.15 0.58 -23.22
N LYS A 62 4.16 0.31 -21.90
CA LYS A 62 3.55 1.12 -20.84
C LYS A 62 2.18 1.71 -21.22
N PRO A 63 1.18 0.86 -21.56
CA PRO A 63 -0.11 1.35 -22.04
C PRO A 63 -0.75 2.32 -21.05
N LEU A 64 -1.43 3.33 -21.59
CA LEU A 64 -2.23 4.25 -20.77
C LEU A 64 -3.40 3.48 -20.14
N ARG A 65 -3.56 3.59 -18.82
CA ARG A 65 -4.68 3.02 -18.06
C ARG A 65 -5.32 4.08 -17.18
N THR A 66 -6.62 3.92 -16.94
CA THR A 66 -7.34 4.64 -15.89
C THR A 66 -7.42 3.77 -14.62
N GLN A 67 -7.13 4.35 -13.46
CA GLN A 67 -7.38 3.76 -12.15
C GLN A 67 -8.15 4.73 -11.26
N VAL A 68 -8.87 4.21 -10.27
CA VAL A 68 -9.48 5.01 -9.21
C VAL A 68 -8.43 5.36 -8.17
N ALA A 69 -8.49 6.55 -7.58
CA ALA A 69 -7.59 6.92 -6.48
C ALA A 69 -8.23 6.50 -5.15
N ARG A 70 -7.68 5.44 -4.53
CA ARG A 70 -8.18 4.90 -3.26
C ARG A 70 -7.56 5.62 -2.08
N ASN A 71 -8.37 5.84 -1.03
CA ASN A 71 -7.96 6.46 0.22
C ASN A 71 -7.24 7.82 0.06
N ALA A 72 -7.53 8.55 -1.02
CA ALA A 72 -6.97 9.88 -1.23
C ALA A 72 -7.75 10.92 -0.40
N ASN A 73 -7.03 11.84 0.24
CA ASN A 73 -7.61 12.91 1.02
C ASN A 73 -8.40 13.89 0.13
N TRP A 74 -9.57 14.29 0.62
CA TRP A 74 -10.39 15.35 0.03
C TRP A 74 -10.90 16.33 1.08
N GLU A 75 -11.16 17.55 0.66
CA GLU A 75 -11.75 18.62 1.44
C GLU A 75 -12.93 19.24 0.68
N LEU A 76 -14.08 19.39 1.31
CA LEU A 76 -15.18 20.20 0.79
C LEU A 76 -14.88 21.66 1.11
N TRP A 77 -14.82 22.50 0.08
CA TRP A 77 -14.72 23.94 0.22
C TRP A 77 -15.98 24.59 -0.33
N GLY A 78 -16.48 25.61 0.36
CA GLY A 78 -17.70 26.30 -0.08
C GLY A 78 -18.06 27.50 0.79
N ARG A 79 -19.19 28.11 0.46
CA ARG A 79 -19.74 29.26 1.21
C ARG A 79 -21.26 29.31 1.11
N THR A 80 -21.89 29.84 2.15
CA THR A 80 -23.30 30.26 2.13
C THR A 80 -23.38 31.75 1.78
N SER A 81 -22.53 32.56 2.39
CA SER A 81 -22.26 33.97 2.09
C SER A 81 -20.78 34.29 2.37
N GLY A 82 -20.28 35.40 1.82
CA GLY A 82 -18.91 35.86 2.11
C GLY A 82 -17.81 35.01 1.47
N ALA A 83 -16.74 34.75 2.24
CA ALA A 83 -15.54 34.06 1.78
C ALA A 83 -15.71 32.53 1.81
N THR A 84 -15.03 31.85 0.89
CA THR A 84 -15.00 30.38 0.83
C THR A 84 -14.17 29.82 1.99
N THR A 85 -14.71 28.82 2.68
CA THR A 85 -14.04 28.12 3.78
C THR A 85 -14.07 26.61 3.57
N ARG A 86 -13.22 25.88 4.30
CA ARG A 86 -13.30 24.42 4.37
C ARG A 86 -14.48 24.02 5.26
N LEU A 87 -15.38 23.21 4.73
CA LEU A 87 -16.62 22.79 5.39
C LEU A 87 -16.56 21.35 5.90
N ALA A 88 -15.86 20.47 5.20
CA ALA A 88 -15.70 19.07 5.57
C ALA A 88 -14.41 18.50 4.97
N SER A 89 -14.00 17.32 5.43
CA SER A 89 -12.91 16.54 4.84
C SER A 89 -13.18 15.05 5.00
N GLY A 90 -12.44 14.25 4.24
CA GLY A 90 -12.49 12.80 4.33
C GLY A 90 -11.50 12.15 3.36
N ILE A 91 -11.70 10.85 3.12
CA ILE A 91 -10.93 10.07 2.16
C ILE A 91 -11.85 9.47 1.10
N THR A 92 -11.31 9.22 -0.09
CA THR A 92 -12.02 8.44 -1.12
C THR A 92 -12.12 6.98 -0.71
N GLY A 93 -13.12 6.27 -1.24
CA GLY A 93 -13.39 4.87 -0.92
C GLY A 93 -12.20 3.96 -1.19
N ALA A 94 -11.94 3.03 -0.26
CA ALA A 94 -10.79 2.14 -0.29
C ALA A 94 -10.76 1.16 -1.48
N SER A 95 -11.90 0.91 -2.12
CA SER A 95 -12.02 -0.03 -3.24
C SER A 95 -12.47 0.61 -4.56
N ASP A 96 -13.18 1.74 -4.50
CA ASP A 96 -13.87 2.32 -5.65
C ASP A 96 -13.54 3.80 -5.89
N GLY A 97 -12.73 4.44 -5.04
CA GLY A 97 -12.35 5.84 -5.15
C GLY A 97 -13.53 6.82 -5.04
N ARG A 98 -14.70 6.37 -4.55
CA ARG A 98 -15.88 7.23 -4.40
C ARG A 98 -15.72 8.20 -3.25
N PHE A 99 -16.29 9.39 -3.37
CA PHE A 99 -16.37 10.36 -2.29
C PHE A 99 -17.79 10.91 -2.14
N SER A 100 -18.12 11.33 -0.92
CA SER A 100 -19.35 12.03 -0.59
C SER A 100 -19.02 13.18 0.36
N ALA A 101 -18.86 14.36 -0.20
CA ALA A 101 -18.44 15.57 0.49
C ALA A 101 -19.67 16.43 0.82
N CYS A 102 -20.13 16.40 2.07
CA CYS A 102 -21.38 17.04 2.49
C CYS A 102 -21.16 18.15 3.53
N ALA A 103 -22.00 19.17 3.48
CA ALA A 103 -22.16 20.19 4.52
C ALA A 103 -23.65 20.42 4.83
N ASN A 104 -23.93 20.94 6.01
CA ASN A 104 -25.28 21.34 6.41
C ASN A 104 -25.66 22.66 5.72
N GLY A 105 -26.91 22.76 5.26
CA GLY A 105 -27.44 23.94 4.58
C GLY A 105 -27.18 23.94 3.06
N SER A 106 -27.70 24.98 2.40
CA SER A 106 -27.44 25.21 0.97
C SER A 106 -26.21 26.10 0.78
N LEU A 107 -25.39 25.82 -0.22
CA LEU A 107 -24.17 26.56 -0.52
C LEU A 107 -24.35 27.40 -1.79
N THR A 108 -23.92 28.66 -1.76
CA THR A 108 -23.88 29.51 -2.96
C THR A 108 -22.80 29.06 -3.92
N GLU A 109 -21.72 28.49 -3.40
CA GLU A 109 -20.64 27.87 -4.15
C GLU A 109 -20.01 26.71 -3.36
N ALA A 110 -19.65 25.63 -4.04
CA ALA A 110 -18.94 24.50 -3.49
C ALA A 110 -18.02 23.81 -4.51
N TYR A 111 -16.90 23.26 -4.05
CA TYR A 111 -16.00 22.37 -4.80
C TYR A 111 -15.30 21.41 -3.85
N VAL A 112 -14.76 20.32 -4.40
CA VAL A 112 -13.93 19.36 -3.65
C VAL A 112 -12.47 19.58 -4.03
N ARG A 113 -11.62 19.88 -3.04
CA ARG A 113 -10.17 19.90 -3.19
C ARG A 113 -9.61 18.53 -2.86
N PHE A 114 -8.88 17.94 -3.79
CA PHE A 114 -8.17 16.69 -3.56
C PHE A 114 -6.71 16.98 -3.22
N ARG A 115 -6.11 16.16 -2.37
CA ARG A 115 -4.71 16.28 -1.95
C ARG A 115 -3.94 15.00 -2.26
N SER A 116 -2.66 15.11 -2.60
CA SER A 116 -1.78 13.96 -2.85
C SER A 116 -1.29 13.32 -1.56
N SER A 117 -2.23 12.94 -0.69
CA SER A 117 -1.98 12.31 0.60
C SER A 117 -3.11 11.36 0.97
N SER A 118 -2.84 10.47 1.93
CA SER A 118 -3.82 9.58 2.53
C SER A 118 -3.71 9.70 4.03
N THR A 119 -4.80 10.15 4.66
CA THR A 119 -4.88 10.40 6.11
C THR A 119 -3.70 11.26 6.58
N ALA A 120 -2.86 10.72 7.47
CA ALA A 120 -1.57 11.27 7.90
C ALA A 120 -0.51 10.15 7.92
N THR A 121 -0.59 9.24 6.94
CA THR A 121 0.28 8.04 6.87
C THR A 121 1.21 8.08 5.66
N TRP A 122 0.79 8.70 4.56
CA TRP A 122 1.68 9.01 3.46
C TRP A 122 1.24 10.23 2.65
N ARG A 123 2.21 10.87 2.00
CA ARG A 123 1.99 12.00 1.11
C ARG A 123 3.03 12.07 -0.01
N VAL A 124 2.67 12.83 -1.05
CA VAL A 124 3.55 13.21 -2.16
C VAL A 124 3.66 14.73 -2.20
N ILE A 125 4.88 15.24 -2.25
CA ILE A 125 5.22 16.65 -2.31
C ILE A 125 6.12 16.93 -3.52
N LYS A 126 6.24 18.20 -3.90
CA LYS A 126 7.03 18.59 -5.08
C LYS A 126 8.54 18.55 -4.81
N ALA A 127 8.99 19.08 -3.68
CA ALA A 127 10.41 19.24 -3.38
C ALA A 127 10.65 19.11 -1.87
N ALA A 128 11.85 18.69 -1.46
CA ALA A 128 12.15 18.45 -0.04
C ALA A 128 12.13 19.74 0.80
N ASP A 129 12.46 20.89 0.20
CA ASP A 129 12.40 22.22 0.81
C ASP A 129 10.99 22.85 0.74
N ASN A 130 10.07 22.25 -0.02
CA ASN A 130 8.68 22.65 -0.11
C ASN A 130 7.75 21.47 0.20
N THR A 131 7.37 21.37 1.47
CA THR A 131 6.53 20.30 2.02
C THR A 131 5.05 20.40 1.64
N ALA A 132 4.67 21.32 0.75
CA ALA A 132 3.32 21.42 0.25
C ALA A 132 2.96 20.21 -0.64
N GLU A 133 1.84 19.58 -0.30
CA GLU A 133 1.22 18.54 -1.12
C GLU A 133 0.71 19.11 -2.45
N TYR A 134 0.65 18.26 -3.47
CA TYR A 134 -0.11 18.59 -4.67
C TYR A 134 -1.59 18.67 -4.32
N THR A 135 -2.26 19.67 -4.87
CA THR A 135 -3.70 19.82 -4.75
C THR A 135 -4.32 20.23 -6.07
N PHE A 136 -5.58 19.86 -6.28
CA PHE A 136 -6.41 20.40 -7.35
C PHE A 136 -7.88 20.38 -6.93
N ASP A 137 -8.66 21.26 -7.56
CA ASP A 137 -10.07 21.43 -7.25
C ASP A 137 -10.94 20.78 -8.33
N SER A 138 -12.05 20.17 -7.91
CA SER A 138 -13.11 19.74 -8.81
C SER A 138 -13.75 20.95 -9.50
N PRO A 139 -14.55 20.75 -10.58
CA PRO A 139 -15.38 21.83 -11.10
C PRO A 139 -16.24 22.46 -10.00
N HIS A 140 -16.24 23.80 -9.93
CA HIS A 140 -17.04 24.54 -8.98
C HIS A 140 -18.53 24.40 -9.32
N ARG A 141 -19.36 24.29 -8.30
CA ARG A 141 -20.82 24.23 -8.41
C ARG A 141 -21.44 25.37 -7.63
N THR A 142 -22.41 26.04 -8.21
CA THR A 142 -23.15 27.12 -7.58
C THR A 142 -24.53 26.66 -7.14
N ASN A 143 -25.10 27.34 -6.14
CA ASN A 143 -26.46 27.08 -5.64
C ASN A 143 -26.73 25.60 -5.32
N VAL A 144 -25.82 24.99 -4.57
CA VAL A 144 -25.91 23.58 -4.19
C VAL A 144 -26.87 23.44 -3.02
N SER A 145 -28.08 22.96 -3.31
CA SER A 145 -29.07 22.52 -2.32
C SER A 145 -29.42 21.06 -2.64
N GLY A 146 -28.98 20.11 -1.82
CA GLY A 146 -29.10 18.67 -2.10
C GLY A 146 -27.81 18.04 -2.62
N THR A 147 -27.94 16.86 -3.23
CA THR A 147 -26.79 16.10 -3.76
C THR A 147 -26.55 16.39 -5.22
N VAL A 148 -25.33 16.81 -5.55
CA VAL A 148 -24.83 16.98 -6.92
C VAL A 148 -23.76 15.92 -7.17
N ASN A 149 -23.96 15.11 -8.21
CA ASN A 149 -22.99 14.12 -8.65
C ASN A 149 -22.06 14.75 -9.70
N LEU A 150 -20.77 14.75 -9.42
CA LEU A 150 -19.71 15.25 -10.28
C LEU A 150 -19.25 14.22 -11.32
N GLY A 151 -19.76 12.99 -11.26
CA GLY A 151 -19.30 11.87 -12.07
C GLY A 151 -17.88 11.46 -11.70
N THR A 152 -17.07 11.14 -12.71
CA THR A 152 -15.64 10.90 -12.53
C THR A 152 -14.88 12.23 -12.57
N VAL A 153 -14.26 12.59 -11.45
CA VAL A 153 -13.30 13.70 -11.39
C VAL A 153 -11.93 13.15 -11.73
N LYS A 154 -11.33 13.67 -12.80
CA LYS A 154 -9.99 13.27 -13.25
C LYS A 154 -8.93 14.16 -12.62
N VAL A 155 -7.89 13.54 -12.07
CA VAL A 155 -6.66 14.24 -11.67
C VAL A 155 -6.09 14.96 -12.91
N PRO A 156 -5.54 16.18 -12.79
CA PRO A 156 -4.92 16.88 -13.91
C PRO A 156 -3.76 16.09 -14.53
N ALA A 157 -3.57 16.20 -15.84
CA ALA A 157 -2.56 15.42 -16.59
C ALA A 157 -1.12 15.58 -16.02
N SER A 158 -0.77 16.78 -15.56
CA SER A 158 0.55 17.07 -14.96
C SER A 158 0.73 16.50 -13.56
N LEU A 159 -0.33 16.03 -12.91
CA LEU A 159 -0.33 15.57 -11.50
C LEU A 159 -0.63 14.08 -11.35
N GLN A 160 -0.95 13.37 -12.44
CA GLN A 160 -1.41 11.97 -12.39
C GLN A 160 -0.50 11.05 -11.58
N ARG A 161 0.82 11.21 -11.74
CA ARG A 161 1.82 10.38 -11.07
C ARG A 161 1.86 10.56 -9.56
N ALA A 162 1.59 11.76 -9.05
CA ALA A 162 1.46 11.97 -7.61
C ALA A 162 0.30 11.13 -7.03
N TRP A 163 -0.85 11.09 -7.70
CA TRP A 163 -1.96 10.23 -7.27
C TRP A 163 -1.70 8.75 -7.50
N LYS A 164 -0.92 8.37 -8.52
CA LYS A 164 -0.45 6.99 -8.68
C LYS A 164 0.39 6.53 -7.50
N VAL A 165 1.31 7.35 -7.00
CA VAL A 165 2.11 7.02 -5.81
C VAL A 165 1.21 6.85 -4.59
N VAL A 166 0.30 7.81 -4.35
CA VAL A 166 -0.68 7.73 -3.25
C VAL A 166 -1.49 6.43 -3.32
N ASP A 167 -2.01 6.08 -4.51
CA ASP A 167 -2.82 4.89 -4.68
C ASP A 167 -2.00 3.60 -4.50
N THR A 168 -0.77 3.58 -5.02
CA THR A 168 0.14 2.42 -4.96
C THR A 168 0.47 2.05 -3.52
N LEU A 169 0.71 3.03 -2.64
CA LEU A 169 1.03 2.80 -1.23
C LEU A 169 -0.08 2.10 -0.45
N ASN A 170 -1.33 2.14 -0.91
CA ASN A 170 -2.40 1.33 -0.33
C ASN A 170 -2.06 -0.17 -0.36
N LEU A 171 -1.38 -0.65 -1.41
CA LEU A 171 -1.02 -2.07 -1.53
C LEU A 171 -0.11 -2.52 -0.38
N LEU A 172 0.86 -1.70 -0.01
CA LEU A 172 1.75 -1.95 1.12
C LEU A 172 1.02 -1.75 2.45
N TYR A 173 0.28 -0.64 2.58
CA TYR A 173 -0.41 -0.29 3.82
C TYR A 173 -1.39 -1.37 4.27
N TRP A 174 -2.14 -1.99 3.34
CA TRP A 174 -3.05 -3.10 3.67
C TRP A 174 -2.35 -4.40 4.08
N LYS A 175 -1.05 -4.53 3.81
CA LYS A 175 -0.23 -5.69 4.16
C LYS A 175 0.70 -5.43 5.34
N ARG A 176 0.74 -4.23 5.92
CA ARG A 176 1.68 -3.84 6.99
C ARG A 176 1.68 -4.68 8.28
N ALA A 177 0.76 -5.63 8.42
CA ALA A 177 0.64 -6.55 9.56
C ALA A 177 0.65 -5.87 10.95
N ASN A 178 0.03 -4.70 11.07
CA ASN A 178 -0.16 -3.99 12.33
C ASN A 178 -1.64 -4.00 12.75
N PRO A 179 -2.05 -4.88 13.68
CA PRO A 179 -3.41 -4.91 14.22
C PRO A 179 -3.62 -3.93 15.38
N VAL A 180 -2.57 -3.29 15.90
CA VAL A 180 -2.63 -2.50 17.14
C VAL A 180 -3.12 -1.08 16.91
N SER A 181 -2.76 -0.48 15.77
CA SER A 181 -3.14 0.89 15.44
C SER A 181 -3.33 1.10 13.94
N GLY A 182 -3.85 2.28 13.56
CA GLY A 182 -3.91 2.73 12.17
C GLY A 182 -2.55 3.06 11.55
N CYS A 183 -1.45 2.88 12.28
CA CYS A 183 -0.11 3.25 11.82
C CYS A 183 0.62 2.11 11.11
N TRP A 184 1.81 2.40 10.59
CA TRP A 184 2.61 1.47 9.79
C TRP A 184 3.05 0.24 10.57
N THR A 185 3.48 0.40 11.82
CA THR A 185 4.02 -0.71 12.62
C THR A 185 3.48 -0.71 14.04
N ALA A 186 3.59 -1.86 14.72
CA ALA A 186 3.17 -1.99 16.11
C ALA A 186 4.02 -1.17 17.11
N ARG A 187 5.12 -0.55 16.67
CA ARG A 187 5.87 0.44 17.48
C ARG A 187 5.10 1.75 17.67
N GLN A 188 4.10 2.00 16.84
CA GLN A 188 3.26 3.20 16.87
C GLN A 188 1.89 2.88 17.49
N ALA A 189 1.91 2.17 18.63
CA ALA A 189 0.71 1.68 19.31
C ALA A 189 -0.16 2.80 19.89
N ASP A 190 0.41 3.98 20.13
CA ASP A 190 -0.29 5.16 20.66
C ASP A 190 -1.06 5.94 19.57
N GLY A 191 -1.02 5.49 18.32
CA GLY A 191 -1.70 6.12 17.19
C GLY A 191 -0.98 7.33 16.59
N ARG A 192 0.24 7.66 17.06
CA ARG A 192 1.09 8.68 16.43
C ARG A 192 1.83 8.05 15.25
N CYS A 193 1.24 8.16 14.07
CA CYS A 193 1.80 7.58 12.86
C CYS A 193 2.90 8.49 12.29
N ASP A 194 3.99 7.86 11.88
CA ASP A 194 4.97 8.47 11.00
C ASP A 194 4.40 8.49 9.59
N GLU A 195 4.65 9.58 8.89
CA GLU A 195 4.20 9.79 7.53
C GLU A 195 5.36 9.55 6.56
N ILE A 196 5.23 8.55 5.68
CA ILE A 196 6.19 8.40 4.58
C ILE A 196 5.94 9.51 3.55
N THR A 197 7.00 10.25 3.21
CA THR A 197 6.93 11.36 2.27
C THR A 197 7.68 11.01 0.99
N PHE A 198 6.97 11.07 -0.13
CA PHE A 198 7.54 10.97 -1.46
C PHE A 198 7.74 12.37 -2.04
N VAL A 199 8.95 12.64 -2.53
CA VAL A 199 9.29 13.81 -3.33
C VAL A 199 9.27 13.38 -4.79
N TRP A 200 8.40 14.00 -5.58
CA TRP A 200 8.35 13.77 -7.02
C TRP A 200 8.11 15.09 -7.72
N ASP A 201 8.96 15.43 -8.68
CA ASP A 201 8.76 16.55 -9.60
C ASP A 201 8.82 16.02 -11.04
N PRO A 202 7.82 16.30 -11.91
CA PRO A 202 7.86 15.89 -13.31
C PRO A 202 9.06 16.45 -14.10
N GLN A 203 9.79 17.43 -13.55
CA GLN A 203 10.96 18.05 -14.17
C GLN A 203 12.30 17.42 -13.74
N VAL A 204 12.31 16.57 -12.71
CA VAL A 204 13.53 15.96 -12.19
C VAL A 204 13.67 14.56 -12.75
N ALA A 205 14.77 14.28 -13.45
CA ALA A 205 15.01 12.95 -14.05
C ALA A 205 15.53 11.94 -13.04
N ASP A 206 16.40 12.38 -12.11
CA ASP A 206 17.09 11.52 -11.16
C ASP A 206 16.22 11.23 -9.91
N GLY A 207 16.41 10.05 -9.33
CA GLY A 207 15.65 9.58 -8.16
C GLY A 207 15.79 8.08 -8.00
N GLY A 208 14.81 7.45 -7.37
CA GLY A 208 14.80 6.02 -7.12
C GLY A 208 15.67 5.67 -5.92
N TYR A 209 15.49 6.43 -4.84
CA TYR A 209 16.15 6.18 -3.58
C TYR A 209 15.34 6.72 -2.40
N TRP A 210 15.50 6.06 -1.26
CA TRP A 210 15.10 6.58 0.04
C TRP A 210 16.31 7.23 0.75
N ASP A 211 16.16 8.50 1.14
CA ASP A 211 17.23 9.34 1.69
C ASP A 211 17.43 9.11 3.19
N TYR A 212 17.96 7.92 3.53
CA TYR A 212 18.30 7.55 4.91
C TYR A 212 19.43 8.43 5.48
N GLY A 213 19.23 8.94 6.70
CA GLY A 213 20.20 9.80 7.39
C GLY A 213 20.18 11.27 6.95
N GLY A 214 19.45 11.58 5.86
CA GLY A 214 19.13 12.93 5.44
C GLY A 214 17.70 13.32 5.85
N THR A 215 16.84 13.48 4.84
CA THR A 215 15.43 13.88 5.00
C THR A 215 14.50 12.75 5.43
N ASN A 216 14.92 11.49 5.24
CA ASN A 216 14.09 10.28 5.32
C ASN A 216 12.91 10.28 4.32
N TYR A 217 13.01 11.06 3.23
CA TYR A 217 12.03 11.07 2.15
C TYR A 217 12.42 10.09 1.05
N VAL A 218 11.44 9.64 0.28
CA VAL A 218 11.68 8.89 -0.96
C VAL A 218 11.72 9.86 -2.12
N PHE A 219 12.78 9.86 -2.91
CA PHE A 219 12.91 10.70 -4.10
C PHE A 219 12.64 9.88 -5.35
N LEU A 220 11.72 10.33 -6.19
CA LEU A 220 11.37 9.69 -7.45
C LEU A 220 11.61 10.64 -8.63
N GLY A 221 12.30 10.12 -9.64
CA GLY A 221 12.43 10.78 -10.93
C GLY A 221 11.11 10.82 -11.71
N ALA A 222 11.09 11.60 -12.79
CA ALA A 222 9.89 12.00 -13.51
C ALA A 222 9.01 10.82 -13.95
N THR A 223 9.62 9.74 -14.44
CA THR A 223 8.92 8.54 -14.93
C THR A 223 8.83 7.42 -13.90
N MET A 224 9.57 7.49 -12.80
CA MET A 224 9.68 6.40 -11.82
C MET A 224 8.34 5.95 -11.21
N PRO A 225 7.36 6.84 -10.95
CA PRO A 225 6.02 6.42 -10.56
C PRO A 225 5.33 5.49 -11.58
N ASP A 226 5.77 5.43 -12.85
CA ASP A 226 5.24 4.49 -13.83
C ASP A 226 5.41 3.03 -13.39
N SER A 227 6.36 2.72 -12.50
CA SER A 227 6.50 1.41 -11.85
C SER A 227 5.98 1.44 -10.41
N LYS A 228 4.98 0.60 -10.13
CA LYS A 228 4.53 0.27 -8.78
C LYS A 228 5.60 -0.48 -8.01
N HIS A 229 6.37 -1.37 -8.66
CA HIS A 229 7.48 -2.06 -7.99
C HIS A 229 8.50 -1.09 -7.44
N LEU A 230 8.90 -0.08 -8.22
CA LEU A 230 9.87 0.92 -7.79
C LEU A 230 9.32 1.74 -6.62
N VAL A 231 8.08 2.24 -6.72
CA VAL A 231 7.44 2.97 -5.62
C VAL A 231 7.38 2.13 -4.32
N LEU A 232 7.04 0.86 -4.44
CA LEU A 232 6.92 -0.05 -3.29
C LEU A 232 8.27 -0.53 -2.76
N HIS A 233 9.29 -0.63 -3.62
CA HIS A 233 10.66 -0.97 -3.24
C HIS A 233 11.23 0.12 -2.33
N GLU A 234 11.13 1.40 -2.74
CA GLU A 234 11.59 2.51 -1.89
C GLU A 234 10.78 2.62 -0.59
N ALA A 235 9.46 2.38 -0.66
CA ALA A 235 8.64 2.27 0.54
C ALA A 235 9.04 1.07 1.43
N GLY A 236 9.60 0.02 0.84
CA GLY A 236 10.13 -1.16 1.52
C GLY A 236 11.35 -0.83 2.38
N HIS A 237 12.28 0.00 1.90
CA HIS A 237 13.38 0.50 2.73
C HIS A 237 12.89 1.30 3.92
N TRP A 238 11.98 2.25 3.69
CA TRP A 238 11.38 3.04 4.78
C TRP A 238 10.62 2.15 5.76
N LEU A 239 9.89 1.13 5.28
CA LEU A 239 9.21 0.16 6.14
C LEU A 239 10.22 -0.65 6.97
N GLN A 240 11.33 -1.09 6.40
CA GLN A 240 12.38 -1.79 7.14
C GLN A 240 12.91 -0.93 8.30
N TRP A 241 13.17 0.35 8.03
CA TRP A 241 13.57 1.33 9.05
C TRP A 241 12.52 1.50 10.15
N GLN A 242 11.24 1.55 9.78
CA GLN A 242 10.14 1.60 10.74
C GLN A 242 10.04 0.35 11.61
N LEU A 243 10.18 -0.84 11.02
CA LEU A 243 10.16 -2.11 11.75
C LEU A 243 11.31 -2.18 12.75
N TYR A 244 12.47 -1.66 12.38
CA TYR A 244 13.65 -1.57 13.23
C TYR A 244 13.64 -0.40 14.22
N GLY A 245 12.49 0.28 14.39
CA GLY A 245 12.37 1.34 15.40
C GLY A 245 13.28 2.52 15.11
N HIS A 246 13.32 2.91 13.84
CA HIS A 246 14.18 3.95 13.29
C HIS A 246 15.67 3.61 13.23
N GLY A 247 16.03 2.34 13.40
CA GLY A 247 17.34 1.81 13.01
C GLY A 247 17.34 1.34 11.56
N PHE A 248 18.48 1.40 10.88
CA PHE A 248 18.68 0.77 9.56
C PHE A 248 20.04 0.05 9.53
N PRO A 249 20.17 -1.08 8.82
CA PRO A 249 21.46 -1.75 8.67
C PRO A 249 22.57 -0.79 8.21
N VAL A 250 23.77 -0.96 8.73
CA VAL A 250 24.96 -0.32 8.14
C VAL A 250 25.23 -0.95 6.77
N VAL A 251 24.77 -0.29 5.72
CA VAL A 251 24.89 -0.76 4.34
C VAL A 251 26.29 -0.47 3.80
N THR A 252 26.94 -1.48 3.22
CA THR A 252 28.26 -1.37 2.59
C THR A 252 28.24 -1.90 1.16
N GLY A 253 29.10 -1.39 0.27
CA GLY A 253 29.28 -1.96 -1.08
C GLY A 253 28.02 -2.00 -1.95
N CYS A 254 27.12 -1.02 -1.80
CA CYS A 254 25.79 -1.05 -2.42
C CYS A 254 25.62 -0.13 -3.64
N ASN A 255 26.71 0.45 -4.15
CA ASN A 255 26.69 1.26 -5.36
C ASN A 255 27.88 0.92 -6.28
N PRO A 256 27.63 0.42 -7.51
CA PRO A 256 26.34 -0.09 -7.99
C PRO A 256 25.96 -1.41 -7.31
N HIS A 257 24.68 -1.76 -7.31
CA HIS A 257 24.19 -3.10 -7.00
C HIS A 257 23.27 -3.61 -8.13
N TYR A 258 23.07 -4.92 -8.21
CA TYR A 258 22.24 -5.57 -9.22
C TYR A 258 21.50 -6.75 -8.62
N ILE A 259 20.32 -7.08 -9.16
CA ILE A 259 19.46 -8.16 -8.65
C ILE A 259 20.22 -9.50 -8.61
N GLU A 260 21.01 -9.81 -9.63
CA GLU A 260 21.66 -11.12 -9.78
C GLU A 260 23.14 -11.16 -9.38
N ARG A 261 23.74 -10.02 -9.03
CA ARG A 261 25.18 -9.91 -8.75
C ARG A 261 25.46 -9.76 -7.27
N SER A 262 26.62 -10.28 -6.87
CA SER A 262 27.12 -10.11 -5.51
C SER A 262 27.47 -8.64 -5.24
N SER A 263 26.99 -8.13 -4.13
CA SER A 263 27.36 -6.85 -3.53
C SER A 263 27.99 -7.09 -2.16
N SER A 264 27.26 -6.86 -1.07
CA SER A 264 27.61 -7.22 0.31
C SER A 264 26.41 -7.85 1.00
N THR A 265 26.62 -8.49 2.16
CA THR A 265 25.51 -9.09 2.92
C THR A 265 24.50 -8.05 3.41
N SER A 266 24.96 -6.87 3.82
CA SER A 266 24.06 -5.81 4.27
C SER A 266 23.34 -5.09 3.12
N CYS A 267 23.98 -4.89 1.97
CA CYS A 267 23.32 -4.39 0.77
C CYS A 267 22.26 -5.37 0.27
N ALA A 268 22.64 -6.64 0.08
CA ALA A 268 21.71 -7.67 -0.38
C ALA A 268 20.53 -7.88 0.58
N TRP A 269 20.75 -7.68 1.88
CA TRP A 269 19.67 -7.70 2.87
C TRP A 269 18.66 -6.57 2.67
N THR A 270 19.13 -5.32 2.60
CA THR A 270 18.23 -4.15 2.49
C THR A 270 17.54 -4.09 1.13
N GLU A 271 18.28 -4.34 0.05
CA GLU A 271 17.74 -4.37 -1.32
C GLU A 271 16.82 -5.58 -1.53
N GLY A 272 17.23 -6.76 -1.08
CA GLY A 272 16.43 -7.98 -1.21
C GLY A 272 15.13 -7.92 -0.39
N PHE A 273 15.16 -7.27 0.78
CA PHE A 273 13.94 -7.00 1.55
C PHE A 273 12.99 -6.05 0.80
N ALA A 274 13.50 -4.93 0.27
CA ALA A 274 12.71 -3.97 -0.50
C ALA A 274 12.08 -4.59 -1.77
N ASP A 275 12.87 -5.38 -2.50
CA ASP A 275 12.42 -6.17 -3.65
C ASP A 275 11.30 -7.15 -3.29
N ALA A 276 11.48 -7.91 -2.21
CA ALA A 276 10.48 -8.86 -1.74
C ALA A 276 9.21 -8.15 -1.24
N VAL A 277 9.33 -6.99 -0.58
CA VAL A 277 8.19 -6.16 -0.16
C VAL A 277 7.34 -5.76 -1.37
N ALA A 278 7.97 -5.24 -2.42
CA ALA A 278 7.29 -4.83 -3.64
C ALA A 278 6.55 -6.00 -4.31
N ALA A 279 7.26 -7.11 -4.53
CA ALA A 279 6.70 -8.31 -5.16
C ALA A 279 5.57 -8.94 -4.32
N TYR A 280 5.73 -9.04 -2.99
CA TYR A 280 4.71 -9.56 -2.08
C TYR A 280 3.46 -8.65 -2.04
N ALA A 281 3.65 -7.33 -2.11
CA ALA A 281 2.56 -6.37 -2.15
C ALA A 281 1.74 -6.47 -3.44
N LEU A 282 2.41 -6.71 -4.57
CA LEU A 282 1.78 -6.87 -5.89
C LEU A 282 1.28 -8.30 -6.15
N GLY A 283 1.73 -9.28 -5.36
CA GLY A 283 1.36 -10.68 -5.52
C GLY A 283 2.02 -11.34 -6.73
N ASP A 284 3.24 -10.94 -7.06
CA ASP A 284 4.04 -11.52 -8.14
C ASP A 284 5.46 -11.93 -7.68
N TYR A 285 6.33 -12.31 -8.62
CA TYR A 285 7.65 -12.88 -8.36
C TYR A 285 8.72 -12.28 -9.29
N ARG A 286 8.74 -10.95 -9.35
CA ARG A 286 9.62 -10.15 -10.21
C ARG A 286 9.81 -8.74 -9.66
N TYR A 287 10.76 -8.02 -10.24
CA TYR A 287 10.88 -6.57 -10.18
C TYR A 287 10.53 -5.95 -11.53
N VAL A 288 9.92 -4.76 -11.54
CA VAL A 288 9.60 -4.01 -12.76
C VAL A 288 10.24 -2.62 -12.68
N PHE A 289 11.07 -2.29 -13.66
CA PHE A 289 11.66 -0.97 -13.80
C PHE A 289 10.63 0.03 -14.36
N ASP A 290 10.87 1.32 -14.19
CA ASP A 290 10.01 2.38 -14.73
C ASP A 290 9.93 2.41 -16.27
N SER A 291 10.90 1.79 -16.94
CA SER A 291 10.90 1.50 -18.37
C SER A 291 9.88 0.43 -18.79
N GLY A 292 9.33 -0.33 -17.84
CA GLY A 292 8.48 -1.51 -18.08
C GLY A 292 9.27 -2.78 -18.39
N ALA A 293 10.62 -2.71 -18.43
CA ALA A 293 11.45 -3.92 -18.36
C ALA A 293 11.26 -4.59 -16.99
N SER A 294 11.44 -5.90 -16.93
CA SER A 294 11.29 -6.65 -15.67
C SER A 294 12.40 -7.66 -15.47
N TYR A 295 12.71 -7.92 -14.21
CA TYR A 295 13.65 -8.94 -13.79
C TYR A 295 12.91 -10.02 -12.99
N SER A 296 13.01 -11.29 -13.38
CA SER A 296 12.34 -12.37 -12.64
C SER A 296 13.14 -12.74 -11.40
N PHE A 297 12.43 -12.99 -10.30
CA PHE A 297 13.04 -13.58 -9.11
C PHE A 297 13.14 -15.11 -9.19
N VAL A 298 12.63 -15.78 -10.23
CA VAL A 298 12.80 -17.23 -10.36
C VAL A 298 14.28 -17.57 -10.58
N ASN A 299 14.89 -18.22 -9.60
CA ASN A 299 16.31 -18.57 -9.63
C ASN A 299 16.61 -19.84 -8.82
N ASP A 300 17.67 -20.54 -9.22
CA ASP A 300 18.25 -21.70 -8.57
C ASP A 300 19.78 -21.77 -8.81
N ALA A 301 20.44 -22.84 -8.38
CA ALA A 301 21.89 -23.00 -8.53
C ALA A 301 22.38 -23.12 -9.98
N SER A 302 21.47 -23.33 -10.94
CA SER A 302 21.73 -23.51 -12.37
C SER A 302 21.39 -22.26 -13.20
N THR A 303 20.76 -21.26 -12.60
CA THR A 303 20.32 -20.05 -13.31
C THR A 303 21.52 -19.26 -13.86
N PRO A 304 21.65 -19.11 -15.20
CA PRO A 304 22.82 -18.48 -15.79
C PRO A 304 22.96 -17.01 -15.39
N GLY A 305 24.19 -16.56 -15.15
CA GLY A 305 24.51 -15.16 -14.86
C GLY A 305 24.24 -14.71 -13.43
N TRP A 306 23.67 -15.57 -12.58
CA TRP A 306 23.46 -15.29 -11.17
C TRP A 306 24.64 -15.73 -10.32
N ASP A 307 25.11 -14.80 -9.48
CA ASP A 307 26.05 -15.12 -8.42
C ASP A 307 25.36 -15.95 -7.31
N ARG A 308 26.16 -16.44 -6.37
CA ARG A 308 25.72 -17.34 -5.28
C ARG A 308 25.80 -16.64 -3.93
N GLY A 309 24.99 -17.12 -2.99
CA GLY A 309 25.05 -16.70 -1.59
C GLY A 309 24.17 -15.50 -1.25
N ASP A 310 24.26 -15.09 0.01
CA ASP A 310 23.44 -14.03 0.62
C ASP A 310 24.01 -12.62 0.40
N THR A 311 25.05 -12.48 -0.42
CA THR A 311 25.52 -11.21 -0.95
C THR A 311 24.79 -10.80 -2.23
N VAL A 312 23.82 -11.59 -2.71
CA VAL A 312 23.04 -11.33 -3.93
C VAL A 312 21.60 -10.99 -3.55
N GLN A 313 21.17 -9.74 -3.78
CA GLN A 313 19.86 -9.25 -3.31
C GLN A 313 18.69 -10.09 -3.84
N GLY A 314 18.76 -10.55 -5.10
CA GLY A 314 17.70 -11.36 -5.68
C GLY A 314 17.58 -12.74 -5.02
N ARG A 315 18.69 -13.32 -4.52
CA ARG A 315 18.65 -14.59 -3.77
C ARG A 315 18.01 -14.39 -2.40
N VAL A 316 18.33 -13.28 -1.73
CA VAL A 316 17.70 -12.89 -0.46
C VAL A 316 16.21 -12.63 -0.66
N GLY A 317 15.84 -11.80 -1.64
CA GLY A 317 14.45 -11.45 -1.93
C GLY A 317 13.60 -12.65 -2.32
N SER A 318 14.13 -13.55 -3.15
CA SER A 318 13.44 -14.80 -3.53
C SER A 318 13.25 -15.73 -2.33
N SER A 319 14.27 -15.84 -1.48
CA SER A 319 14.18 -16.63 -0.25
C SER A 319 13.10 -16.09 0.68
N LEU A 320 12.99 -14.77 0.84
CA LEU A 320 11.92 -14.14 1.62
C LEU A 320 10.53 -14.46 1.03
N LEU A 321 10.35 -14.28 -0.28
CA LEU A 321 9.09 -14.58 -0.96
C LEU A 321 8.66 -16.04 -0.77
N ASP A 322 9.61 -16.98 -0.85
CA ASP A 322 9.35 -18.42 -0.66
C ASP A 322 9.09 -18.79 0.80
N LEU A 323 9.74 -18.10 1.75
CA LEU A 323 9.45 -18.25 3.18
C LEU A 323 8.01 -17.81 3.50
N TRP A 324 7.56 -16.71 2.88
CA TRP A 324 6.24 -16.11 3.08
C TRP A 324 5.14 -16.69 2.20
N ALA A 325 5.48 -17.52 1.21
CA ALA A 325 4.53 -18.10 0.27
C ALA A 325 3.42 -18.87 0.98
N SER A 326 2.26 -19.04 0.34
CA SER A 326 1.09 -19.73 0.92
C SER A 326 1.38 -21.13 1.50
N ASN A 327 2.39 -21.82 0.95
CA ASN A 327 2.90 -23.13 1.36
C ASN A 327 4.28 -23.05 2.05
N GLY A 328 4.77 -21.84 2.30
CA GLY A 328 6.02 -21.56 2.99
C GLY A 328 5.92 -21.80 4.50
N PRO A 329 7.06 -21.94 5.19
CA PRO A 329 7.13 -22.26 6.61
C PRO A 329 6.64 -21.12 7.53
N ASP A 330 6.42 -19.91 7.01
CA ASP A 330 6.04 -18.74 7.83
C ASP A 330 4.52 -18.60 8.03
N GLY A 331 3.73 -19.56 7.57
CA GLY A 331 2.28 -19.61 7.79
C GLY A 331 1.46 -18.98 6.65
N GLY A 332 2.05 -18.85 5.47
CA GLY A 332 1.32 -18.42 4.27
C GLY A 332 1.26 -16.91 4.03
N ASN A 333 2.00 -16.13 4.82
CA ASN A 333 2.14 -14.68 4.70
C ASN A 333 3.44 -14.22 5.39
N TRP A 334 3.70 -12.91 5.35
CA TRP A 334 4.88 -12.30 5.98
C TRP A 334 4.66 -11.78 7.41
N ASP A 335 3.46 -11.93 8.01
CA ASP A 335 3.07 -11.24 9.24
C ASP A 335 4.00 -11.59 10.41
N ARG A 336 4.45 -12.86 10.46
CA ARG A 336 5.42 -13.32 11.46
C ARG A 336 6.80 -12.70 11.27
N THR A 337 7.21 -12.46 10.02
CA THR A 337 8.46 -11.73 9.71
C THR A 337 8.35 -10.26 10.12
N ILE A 338 7.24 -9.59 9.79
CA ILE A 338 6.97 -8.21 10.23
C ILE A 338 7.01 -8.11 11.77
N ALA A 339 6.34 -9.03 12.46
CA ALA A 339 6.33 -9.07 13.91
C ALA A 339 7.73 -9.29 14.52
N LEU A 340 8.53 -10.18 13.93
CA LEU A 340 9.93 -10.40 14.31
C LEU A 340 10.76 -9.13 14.14
N MET A 341 10.73 -8.50 12.96
CA MET A 341 11.53 -7.31 12.68
C MET A 341 11.11 -6.13 13.57
N THR A 342 9.86 -6.11 14.03
CA THR A 342 9.38 -5.14 15.04
C THR A 342 10.00 -5.34 16.42
N ARG A 343 10.57 -6.52 16.71
CA ARG A 343 11.20 -6.82 18.01
C ARG A 343 12.72 -6.94 17.93
N ARG A 344 13.26 -7.28 16.76
CA ARG A 344 14.67 -7.61 16.55
C ARG A 344 15.22 -6.82 15.38
N PHE A 345 16.44 -6.34 15.55
CA PHE A 345 17.20 -5.67 14.50
C PHE A 345 18.16 -6.69 13.90
N SER A 346 18.21 -6.78 12.56
CA SER A 346 19.16 -7.65 11.86
C SER A 346 20.03 -6.78 10.93
N GLN A 347 21.34 -6.86 11.11
CA GLN A 347 22.34 -6.15 10.31
C GLN A 347 22.48 -6.76 8.90
N ASP A 348 22.20 -8.06 8.75
CA ASP A 348 22.18 -8.75 7.47
C ASP A 348 21.20 -9.94 7.47
N PHE A 349 21.08 -10.59 6.30
CA PHE A 349 20.17 -11.74 6.14
C PHE A 349 20.59 -12.96 6.95
N ARG A 350 21.89 -13.12 7.23
CA ARG A 350 22.40 -14.23 8.04
C ARG A 350 21.98 -14.07 9.49
N GLU A 351 22.11 -12.88 10.06
CA GLU A 351 21.62 -12.58 11.41
C GLU A 351 20.10 -12.78 11.50
N TYR A 352 19.35 -12.22 10.55
CA TYR A 352 17.90 -12.45 10.45
C TYR A 352 17.59 -13.95 10.47
N PHE A 353 18.25 -14.73 9.62
CA PHE A 353 17.90 -16.13 9.46
C PHE A 353 18.38 -17.03 10.59
N THR A 354 19.60 -16.83 11.08
CA THR A 354 20.25 -17.77 12.01
C THR A 354 20.10 -17.40 13.48
N VAL A 355 19.83 -16.12 13.79
CA VAL A 355 19.72 -15.59 15.15
C VAL A 355 18.29 -15.17 15.46
N ASP A 356 17.72 -14.27 14.65
CA ASP A 356 16.44 -13.64 14.99
C ASP A 356 15.24 -14.54 14.75
N ARG A 357 15.18 -15.21 13.59
CA ARG A 357 14.11 -16.18 13.27
C ARG A 357 13.89 -17.23 14.37
N PRO A 358 14.90 -18.01 14.79
CA PRO A 358 14.68 -19.03 15.81
C PRO A 358 14.33 -18.42 17.17
N ALA A 359 14.84 -17.23 17.47
CA ALA A 359 14.51 -16.52 18.70
C ALA A 359 13.06 -15.99 18.75
N ASP A 360 12.34 -15.97 17.61
CA ASP A 360 10.90 -15.71 17.49
C ASP A 360 10.10 -16.97 17.07
N GLY A 361 10.70 -18.15 17.18
CA GLY A 361 10.04 -19.42 16.88
C GLY A 361 9.72 -19.63 15.39
N LEU A 362 10.41 -18.94 14.48
CA LEU A 362 10.40 -19.23 13.05
C LEU A 362 11.44 -20.30 12.73
N SER A 363 11.08 -21.23 11.83
CA SER A 363 11.97 -22.33 11.47
C SER A 363 13.19 -21.83 10.70
N THR A 364 14.34 -22.42 11.03
CA THR A 364 15.63 -22.29 10.32
C THR A 364 16.11 -23.63 9.75
N SER A 365 15.30 -24.68 9.90
CA SER A 365 15.60 -26.05 9.50
C SER A 365 14.51 -26.59 8.56
N GLY A 366 14.71 -27.81 8.05
CA GLY A 366 13.77 -28.47 7.13
C GLY A 366 13.49 -27.62 5.90
N VAL A 367 12.21 -27.32 5.64
CA VAL A 367 11.75 -26.52 4.49
C VAL A 367 12.43 -25.15 4.43
N ALA A 368 12.59 -24.46 5.56
CA ALA A 368 13.22 -23.13 5.58
C ALA A 368 14.67 -23.19 5.10
N LYS A 369 15.43 -24.20 5.55
CA LYS A 369 16.81 -24.41 5.10
C LYS A 369 16.88 -24.84 3.64
N GLN A 370 15.92 -25.63 3.18
CA GLN A 370 15.83 -26.08 1.78
C GLN A 370 15.55 -24.91 0.83
N ILE A 371 14.69 -23.95 1.22
CA ILE A 371 14.42 -22.72 0.45
C ILE A 371 15.74 -21.96 0.22
N LEU A 372 16.46 -21.64 1.29
CA LEU A 372 17.75 -20.92 1.18
C LEU A 372 18.75 -21.69 0.31
N ALA A 373 18.88 -22.99 0.53
CA ALA A 373 19.78 -23.82 -0.27
C ALA A 373 19.40 -23.86 -1.75
N GLY A 374 18.09 -23.84 -2.07
CA GLY A 374 17.56 -23.73 -3.43
C GLY A 374 18.01 -22.44 -4.12
N HIS A 375 18.04 -21.33 -3.38
CA HIS A 375 18.58 -20.04 -3.82
C HIS A 375 20.09 -19.87 -3.58
N THR A 376 20.82 -20.97 -3.34
CA THR A 376 22.29 -20.98 -3.14
C THR A 376 22.80 -20.25 -1.90
N ILE A 377 21.94 -20.01 -0.90
CA ILE A 377 22.32 -19.48 0.41
C ILE A 377 22.52 -20.66 1.37
N ALA A 378 23.65 -20.68 2.09
CA ALA A 378 23.99 -21.74 3.03
C ALA A 378 24.55 -21.18 4.34
N TYR A 379 23.97 -21.62 5.47
CA TYR A 379 24.36 -21.27 6.83
C TYR A 379 24.57 -22.50 7.71
#